data_AF-A0A0C1MVR6-F1
#
_entry.id   AF-A0A0C1MVR6-F1
#
_cell.length_a   1.000
_cell.length_b   1.000
_cell.length_c   1.000
_cell.angle_alpha   90.00
_cell.angle_beta   90.00
_cell.angle_gamma   90.00
#
_symmetry.space_group_name_H-M   'P 1'
#
loop_
_entity.id
_entity.type
_entity.pdbx_description
1 polymer ?
#
loop_
_entity_poly.entity_id
_entity_poly.type
_entity_poly.pdbx_seq_one_letter_code
_entity_poly.pdbx_strand_id
1 'polypeptide(L)'
;MNGIKDDFENSYIDTRVKYLLPIFEALAPYKLNQRKKGVGDKPGWEQLAMRESALLKATYPDTGEIKKYGTCLRQITALKKALNTAAKTELKDPALINPVKTIISHFGNALSYLFREYKEAQNIEYREKVNTRRQKENRIEIDLTNSLQFAKEILTKAANNELETTDWLNVSCSLALATGRR
;
A
#
# COMPACT_ATOMS: atom_id res chain seq x y z
N MET A 1 -26.71 -5.23 21.10
CA MET A 1 -26.06 -5.32 19.77
C MET A 1 -25.55 -3.93 19.41
N ASN A 2 -24.30 -3.62 19.75
CA ASN A 2 -23.62 -2.43 19.24
C ASN A 2 -22.65 -2.93 18.18
N GLY A 3 -22.98 -2.60 16.93
CA GLY A 3 -22.19 -2.97 15.77
C GLY A 3 -20.75 -2.50 15.95
N ILE A 4 -19.84 -3.44 15.74
CA ILE A 4 -18.42 -3.20 15.54
C ILE A 4 -18.32 -2.19 14.39
N LYS A 5 -17.98 -0.94 14.70
CA LYS A 5 -17.51 0.01 13.70
C LYS A 5 -16.14 -0.47 13.25
N ASP A 6 -16.15 -1.37 12.27
CA ASP A 6 -15.04 -1.62 11.38
C ASP A 6 -14.83 -0.35 10.54
N ASP A 7 -14.04 0.58 11.06
CA ASP A 7 -13.40 1.62 10.26
C ASP A 7 -12.18 2.10 11.05
N PHE A 8 -11.07 1.38 10.90
CA PHE A 8 -9.75 1.95 11.16
C PHE A 8 -9.49 3.02 10.08
N GLU A 9 -10.18 4.15 10.15
CA GLU A 9 -9.91 5.32 9.30
C GLU A 9 -8.45 5.71 9.51
N ASN A 10 -7.69 5.67 8.42
CA ASN A 10 -6.32 6.14 8.43
C ASN A 10 -6.35 7.67 8.43
N SER A 11 -6.63 8.24 9.60
CA SER A 11 -6.81 9.68 9.86
C SER A 11 -5.66 10.53 9.33
N TYR A 12 -4.44 9.98 9.26
CA TYR A 12 -3.30 10.58 8.60
C TYR A 12 -3.61 10.84 7.11
N ILE A 13 -3.95 9.78 6.36
CA ILE A 13 -4.18 9.86 4.92
C ILE A 13 -5.31 10.83 4.59
N ASP A 14 -6.42 10.77 5.32
CA ASP A 14 -7.57 11.65 5.06
C ASP A 14 -7.20 13.13 5.31
N THR A 15 -6.46 13.39 6.38
CA THR A 15 -5.94 14.74 6.67
C THR A 15 -5.00 15.22 5.57
N ARG A 16 -4.11 14.36 5.09
CA ARG A 16 -3.16 14.72 4.03
C ARG A 16 -3.84 14.93 2.69
N VAL A 17 -4.85 14.14 2.34
CA VAL A 17 -5.63 14.32 1.11
C VAL A 17 -6.36 15.68 1.14
N LYS A 18 -7.04 16.01 2.24
CA LYS A 18 -7.72 17.31 2.42
C LYS A 18 -6.76 18.50 2.29
N TYR A 19 -5.51 18.35 2.73
CA TYR A 19 -4.50 19.39 2.61
C TYR A 19 -3.89 19.49 1.20
N LEU A 20 -3.55 18.36 0.57
CA LEU A 20 -2.79 18.34 -0.69
C LEU A 20 -3.66 18.57 -1.93
N LEU A 21 -4.88 18.01 -1.95
CA LEU A 21 -5.72 18.01 -3.14
C LEU A 21 -6.09 19.44 -3.62
N PRO A 22 -6.49 20.39 -2.74
CA PRO A 22 -6.77 21.76 -3.16
C PRO A 22 -5.54 22.49 -3.73
N ILE A 23 -4.34 22.17 -3.24
CA ILE A 23 -3.09 22.76 -3.74
C ILE A 23 -2.79 22.22 -5.14
N PHE A 24 -2.99 20.91 -5.37
CA PHE A 24 -2.80 20.31 -6.69
C PHE A 24 -3.81 20.84 -7.71
N GLU A 25 -5.07 21.03 -7.31
CA GLU A 25 -6.10 21.65 -8.14
C GLU A 25 -5.73 23.10 -8.49
N ALA A 26 -5.25 23.87 -7.52
CA ALA A 26 -4.82 25.24 -7.76
C ALA A 26 -3.58 25.34 -8.68
N LEU A 27 -2.73 24.31 -8.71
CA LEU A 27 -1.57 24.24 -9.60
C LEU A 27 -1.90 23.69 -10.99
N ALA A 28 -3.00 22.96 -11.14
CA ALA A 28 -3.38 22.28 -12.38
C ALA A 28 -3.40 23.18 -13.63
N PRO A 29 -3.82 24.45 -13.59
CA PRO A 29 -3.83 25.31 -14.78
C PRO A 29 -2.44 25.73 -15.29
N TYR A 30 -1.39 25.64 -14.46
CA TYR A 30 -0.06 26.16 -14.79
C TYR A 30 0.78 25.19 -15.64
N LYS A 31 1.93 25.64 -16.17
CA LYS A 31 2.86 24.77 -16.91
C LYS A 31 3.63 23.82 -16.00
N LEU A 32 4.22 22.77 -16.57
CA LEU A 32 4.94 21.72 -15.82
C LEU A 32 5.99 22.28 -14.84
N ASN A 33 6.86 23.20 -15.27
CA ASN A 33 7.88 23.79 -14.39
C ASN A 33 7.31 24.62 -13.23
N GLN A 34 6.17 25.25 -13.46
CA GLN A 34 5.45 26.02 -12.46
C GLN A 34 4.74 25.09 -11.46
N ARG A 35 4.12 24.01 -11.94
CA ARG A 35 3.58 22.97 -11.05
C ARG A 35 4.69 22.30 -10.21
N LYS A 36 5.89 22.16 -10.78
CA LYS A 36 7.09 21.59 -10.13
C LYS A 36 7.62 22.44 -8.99
N LYS A 37 7.90 23.72 -9.28
CA LYS A 37 8.55 24.66 -8.35
C LYS A 37 7.56 25.44 -7.48
N GLY A 38 6.34 25.65 -7.96
CA GLY A 38 5.34 26.50 -7.34
C GLY A 38 5.08 27.79 -8.14
N VAL A 39 4.03 28.51 -7.76
CA VAL A 39 3.66 29.81 -8.35
C VAL A 39 3.14 30.75 -7.26
N GLY A 40 3.80 31.91 -7.10
CA GLY A 40 3.52 32.83 -6.00
C GLY A 40 3.65 32.10 -4.66
N ASP A 41 2.60 32.16 -3.84
CA ASP A 41 2.57 31.49 -2.54
C ASP A 41 2.19 29.99 -2.60
N LYS A 42 1.88 29.46 -3.79
CA LYS A 42 1.50 28.05 -3.96
C LYS A 42 2.75 27.18 -4.09
N PRO A 43 3.05 26.29 -3.13
CA PRO A 43 4.23 25.45 -3.18
C PRO A 43 4.11 24.40 -4.27
N GLY A 44 5.18 24.18 -5.03
CA GLY A 44 5.22 23.11 -6.05
C GLY A 44 5.29 21.71 -5.45
N TRP A 45 5.06 20.68 -6.27
CA TRP A 45 5.04 19.30 -5.78
C TRP A 45 6.36 18.84 -5.17
N GLU A 46 7.51 19.39 -5.58
CA GLU A 46 8.81 19.00 -5.00
C GLU A 46 8.92 19.44 -3.55
N GLN A 47 8.56 20.69 -3.27
CA GLN A 47 8.57 21.22 -1.91
C GLN A 47 7.54 20.50 -1.03
N LEU A 48 6.36 20.21 -1.58
CA LEU A 48 5.35 19.42 -0.89
C LEU A 48 5.86 18.01 -0.55
N ALA A 49 6.56 17.35 -1.49
CA ALA A 49 7.13 16.02 -1.26
C ALA A 49 8.22 16.05 -0.16
N MET A 50 9.07 17.07 -0.12
CA MET A 50 10.06 17.24 0.95
C MET A 50 9.38 17.40 2.32
N ARG A 51 8.39 18.30 2.41
CA ARG A 51 7.62 18.53 3.65
C ARG A 51 6.90 17.26 4.10
N GLU A 52 6.28 16.54 3.17
CA GLU A 52 5.59 15.28 3.46
C GLU A 52 6.58 14.21 3.94
N SER A 53 7.77 14.13 3.35
CA SER A 53 8.80 13.18 3.79
C SER A 53 9.25 13.44 5.23
N ALA A 54 9.41 14.71 5.61
CA ALA A 54 9.77 15.09 6.96
C ALA A 54 8.66 14.76 7.95
N LEU A 55 7.41 15.06 7.58
CA LEU A 55 6.23 14.74 8.39
C LEU A 55 6.08 13.22 8.59
N LEU A 56 6.25 12.42 7.53
CA LEU A 56 6.21 10.96 7.61
C LEU A 56 7.28 10.41 8.55
N LYS A 57 8.52 10.91 8.47
CA LYS A 57 9.61 10.48 9.34
C LYS A 57 9.38 10.88 10.81
N ALA A 58 8.73 12.01 11.05
CA ALA A 58 8.37 12.45 12.40
C ALA A 58 7.19 11.67 12.97
N THR A 59 6.19 11.36 12.14
CA THR A 59 4.96 10.65 12.56
C THR A 59 5.21 9.15 12.74
N TYR A 60 6.04 8.56 11.88
CA TYR A 60 6.39 7.15 11.88
C TYR A 60 7.92 7.00 11.95
N PRO A 61 8.54 7.34 13.10
CA PRO A 61 9.96 7.19 13.27
C PRO A 61 10.35 5.71 13.18
N ASP A 62 11.47 5.43 12.51
CA ASP A 62 12.07 4.11 12.52
C ASP A 62 13.11 4.05 13.64
N THR A 63 12.83 3.23 14.65
CA THR A 63 13.67 3.04 15.84
C THR A 63 14.75 1.97 15.64
N GLY A 64 14.81 1.32 14.48
CA GLY A 64 15.86 0.36 14.18
C GLY A 64 17.22 1.03 13.97
N GLU A 65 18.30 0.30 14.29
CA GLU A 65 19.69 0.74 14.02
C GLU A 65 19.90 1.03 12.52
N ILE A 66 19.33 0.18 11.66
CA ILE A 66 19.25 0.40 10.22
C ILE A 66 17.84 0.88 9.88
N LYS A 67 17.71 2.16 9.56
CA LYS A 67 16.43 2.77 9.18
C LYS A 67 15.94 2.19 7.85
N LYS A 68 14.74 1.64 7.86
CA LYS A 68 14.04 1.03 6.70
C LYS A 68 12.75 1.78 6.37
N TYR A 69 12.16 2.51 7.32
CA TYR A 69 10.93 3.30 7.18
C TYR A 69 9.80 2.55 6.47
N GLY A 70 9.58 1.28 6.82
CA GLY A 70 8.56 0.42 6.20
C GLY A 70 7.16 0.98 6.30
N THR A 71 6.80 1.54 7.45
CA THR A 71 5.52 2.21 7.66
C THR A 71 5.37 3.44 6.76
N CYS A 72 6.40 4.28 6.64
CA CYS A 72 6.35 5.44 5.71
C CYS A 72 6.13 5.01 4.27
N LEU A 73 6.81 3.95 3.79
CA LEU A 73 6.62 3.44 2.42
C LEU A 73 5.19 2.95 2.17
N ARG A 74 4.57 2.30 3.17
CA ARG A 74 3.15 1.91 3.10
C ARG A 74 2.23 3.14 3.06
N GLN A 75 2.48 4.13 3.91
CA GLN A 75 1.69 5.36 3.95
C GLN A 75 1.81 6.17 2.66
N ILE A 76 3.00 6.25 2.05
CA ILE A 76 3.19 6.86 0.72
C ILE A 76 2.31 6.18 -0.33
N THR A 77 2.25 4.85 -0.32
CA THR A 77 1.44 4.07 -1.26
C THR A 77 -0.05 4.30 -1.03
N ALA A 78 -0.49 4.27 0.23
CA ALA A 78 -1.86 4.59 0.62
C ALA A 78 -2.26 6.02 0.21
N LEU A 79 -1.38 7.01 0.44
CA LEU A 79 -1.62 8.41 0.10
C LEU A 79 -1.79 8.61 -1.40
N LYS A 80 -0.92 8.00 -2.21
CA LYS A 80 -1.07 8.04 -3.68
C LYS A 80 -2.41 7.46 -4.11
N LYS A 81 -2.83 6.33 -3.53
CA LYS A 81 -4.11 5.69 -3.88
C LYS A 81 -5.30 6.56 -3.48
N ALA A 82 -5.27 7.12 -2.27
CA ALA A 82 -6.32 8.01 -1.76
C ALA A 82 -6.42 9.29 -2.60
N LEU A 83 -5.30 9.95 -2.88
CA LEU A 83 -5.26 11.14 -3.76
C LEU A 83 -5.81 10.86 -5.16
N ASN A 84 -5.49 9.71 -5.76
CA ASN A 84 -6.03 9.33 -7.07
C ASN A 84 -7.53 9.03 -7.04
N THR A 85 -8.05 8.61 -5.88
CA THR A 85 -9.48 8.36 -5.68
C THR A 85 -10.19 9.69 -5.50
N ALA A 86 -9.73 10.52 -4.56
CA ALA A 86 -10.27 11.85 -4.30
C ALA A 86 -10.20 12.77 -5.52
N ALA A 87 -9.14 12.69 -6.33
CA ALA A 87 -9.05 13.45 -7.59
C ALA A 87 -10.13 13.09 -8.62
N LYS A 88 -10.85 11.97 -8.47
CA LYS A 88 -11.99 11.61 -9.34
C LYS A 88 -13.33 12.05 -8.76
N THR A 89 -13.43 12.15 -7.44
CA THR A 89 -14.70 12.29 -6.72
C THR A 89 -14.89 13.65 -6.06
N GLU A 90 -13.80 14.36 -5.75
CA GLU A 90 -13.80 15.54 -4.86
C GLU A 90 -13.23 16.81 -5.52
N LEU A 91 -12.84 16.77 -6.80
CA LEU A 91 -12.41 17.97 -7.51
C LEU A 91 -13.59 18.91 -7.78
N LYS A 92 -13.35 20.21 -7.67
CA LYS A 92 -14.35 21.25 -7.99
C LYS A 92 -14.55 21.36 -9.49
N ASP A 93 -13.46 21.24 -10.25
CA ASP A 93 -13.50 21.23 -11.71
C ASP A 93 -13.09 19.85 -12.26
N PRO A 94 -14.04 19.06 -12.80
CA PRO A 94 -13.76 17.77 -13.43
C PRO A 94 -12.78 17.86 -14.63
N ALA A 95 -12.65 19.01 -15.30
CA ALA A 95 -11.71 19.17 -16.40
C ALA A 95 -10.24 19.08 -15.92
N LEU A 96 -9.99 19.35 -14.64
CA LEU A 96 -8.64 19.33 -14.04
C LEU A 96 -8.17 17.94 -13.59
N ILE A 97 -9.01 16.89 -13.71
CA ILE A 97 -8.69 15.52 -13.28
C ILE A 97 -7.33 15.06 -13.83
N ASN A 98 -7.09 15.22 -15.14
CA ASN A 98 -5.87 14.73 -15.79
C ASN A 98 -4.63 15.53 -15.34
N PRO A 99 -4.63 16.88 -15.40
CA PRO A 99 -3.55 17.68 -14.82
C PRO A 99 -3.25 17.35 -13.35
N VAL A 100 -4.27 17.17 -12.51
CA VAL A 100 -4.11 16.84 -11.08
C VAL A 100 -3.49 15.46 -10.91
N LYS A 101 -3.93 14.45 -11.68
CA LYS A 101 -3.30 13.11 -11.68
C LYS A 101 -1.82 13.15 -12.07
N THR A 102 -1.46 13.98 -13.04
CA THR A 102 -0.05 14.21 -13.41
C THR A 102 0.74 14.77 -12.23
N ILE A 103 0.19 15.76 -11.52
CA ILE A 103 0.81 16.33 -10.32
C ILE A 103 0.97 15.27 -9.22
N ILE A 104 -0.08 14.49 -8.94
CA ILE A 104 -0.05 13.39 -7.95
C ILE A 104 1.03 12.37 -8.29
N SER A 105 1.17 12.01 -9.57
CA SER A 105 2.21 11.09 -10.04
C SER A 105 3.62 11.65 -9.78
N HIS A 106 3.88 12.90 -10.16
CA HIS A 106 5.19 13.52 -9.95
C HIS A 106 5.51 13.75 -8.47
N PHE A 107 4.54 14.24 -7.69
CA PHE A 107 4.62 14.33 -6.24
C PHE A 107 4.98 12.99 -5.62
N GLY A 108 4.24 11.95 -6.01
CA GLY A 108 4.44 10.61 -5.52
C GLY A 108 5.83 10.05 -5.88
N ASN A 109 6.32 10.33 -7.08
CA ASN A 109 7.66 9.89 -7.52
C ASN A 109 8.77 10.62 -6.76
N ALA A 110 8.63 11.94 -6.56
CA ALA A 110 9.55 12.71 -5.73
C ALA A 110 9.58 12.19 -4.28
N LEU A 111 8.40 11.90 -3.71
CA LEU A 111 8.29 11.34 -2.37
C LEU A 111 8.93 9.95 -2.29
N SER A 112 8.68 9.07 -3.26
CA SER A 112 9.33 7.75 -3.32
C SER A 112 10.85 7.83 -3.49
N TYR A 113 11.35 8.83 -4.23
CA TYR A 113 12.78 9.05 -4.41
C TYR A 113 13.47 9.40 -3.07
N LEU A 114 12.83 10.22 -2.23
CA LEU A 114 13.34 10.57 -0.90
C LEU A 114 13.43 9.39 0.08
N PHE A 115 12.80 8.25 -0.24
CA PHE A 115 12.87 7.01 0.53
C PHE A 115 13.59 5.87 -0.21
N ARG A 116 14.27 6.17 -1.32
CA ARG A 116 14.88 5.16 -2.18
C ARG A 116 15.92 4.30 -1.44
N GLU A 117 16.84 4.93 -0.73
CA GLU A 117 17.91 4.24 0.01
C GLU A 117 17.35 3.23 1.03
N TYR A 118 16.28 3.61 1.74
CA TYR A 118 15.63 2.74 2.71
C TYR A 118 14.92 1.55 2.04
N LYS A 119 14.32 1.78 0.86
CA LYS A 119 13.70 0.71 0.08
C LYS A 119 14.75 -0.26 -0.47
N GLU A 120 15.92 0.24 -0.86
CA GLU A 120 17.04 -0.59 -1.28
C GLU A 120 17.55 -1.45 -0.11
N ALA A 121 17.69 -0.88 1.09
CA ALA A 121 18.06 -1.63 2.30
C ALA A 121 17.05 -2.74 2.63
N GLN A 122 15.73 -2.46 2.56
CA GLN A 122 14.69 -3.49 2.74
C GLN A 122 14.80 -4.63 1.72
N ASN A 123 15.10 -4.30 0.46
CA ASN A 123 15.23 -5.30 -0.60
C ASN A 123 16.45 -6.19 -0.39
N ILE A 124 17.57 -5.63 0.09
CA ILE A 124 18.78 -6.39 0.41
C ILE A 124 18.49 -7.38 1.53
N GLU A 125 17.93 -6.91 2.65
CA GLU A 125 17.56 -7.78 3.77
C GLU A 125 16.56 -8.86 3.35
N TYR A 126 15.56 -8.51 2.55
CA TYR A 126 14.60 -9.48 2.05
C TYR A 126 15.29 -10.56 1.19
N ARG A 127 16.20 -10.16 0.29
CA ARG A 127 16.96 -11.11 -0.53
C ARG A 127 17.84 -12.01 0.33
N GLU A 128 18.54 -11.46 1.31
CA GLU A 128 19.35 -12.24 2.25
C GLU A 128 18.50 -13.25 3.00
N LYS A 129 17.37 -12.81 3.58
CA LYS A 129 16.42 -13.69 4.28
C LYS A 129 15.88 -14.80 3.38
N VAL A 130 15.55 -14.49 2.13
CA VAL A 130 15.12 -15.49 1.14
C VAL A 130 16.25 -16.45 0.81
N ASN A 131 17.47 -15.96 0.60
CA ASN A 131 18.63 -16.79 0.32
C ASN A 131 18.94 -17.74 1.48
N THR A 132 18.90 -17.25 2.72
CA THR A 132 19.04 -18.08 3.92
C THR A 132 17.97 -19.16 3.99
N ARG A 133 16.69 -18.80 3.81
CA ARG A 133 15.58 -19.77 3.82
C ARG A 133 15.65 -20.83 2.72
N ARG A 134 16.32 -20.52 1.60
CA ARG A 134 16.48 -21.45 0.47
C ARG A 134 17.59 -22.49 0.67
N GLN A 135 18.48 -22.26 1.63
CA GLN A 135 19.57 -23.19 1.93
C GLN A 135 19.01 -24.56 2.34
N LYS A 136 19.71 -25.64 1.96
CA LYS A 136 19.23 -27.01 2.15
C LYS A 136 19.03 -27.33 3.64
N GLU A 137 19.90 -26.78 4.47
CA GLU A 137 19.93 -26.92 5.93
C GLU A 137 18.71 -26.31 6.60
N ASN A 138 18.06 -25.33 5.94
CA ASN A 138 16.87 -24.64 6.46
C ASN A 138 15.56 -25.20 5.86
N ARG A 139 15.63 -26.29 5.09
CA ARG A 139 14.43 -26.94 4.55
C ARG A 139 13.74 -27.73 5.66
N ILE A 140 12.44 -27.53 5.77
CA ILE A 140 11.58 -28.29 6.66
C ILE A 140 10.92 -29.37 5.82
N GLU A 141 11.14 -30.62 6.17
CA GLU A 141 10.37 -31.73 5.63
C GLU A 141 8.97 -31.67 6.24
N ILE A 142 7.96 -31.60 5.40
CA ILE A 142 6.57 -31.50 5.82
C ILE A 142 5.84 -32.71 5.25
N ASP A 143 5.33 -33.55 6.14
CA ASP A 143 4.37 -34.57 5.76
C ASP A 143 3.01 -33.93 5.53
N LEU A 144 2.55 -33.98 4.27
CA LEU A 144 1.28 -33.40 3.85
C LEU A 144 0.13 -34.40 3.89
N THR A 145 0.35 -35.65 4.31
CA THR A 145 -0.65 -36.73 4.22
C THR A 145 -1.97 -36.35 4.89
N ASN A 146 -1.92 -35.90 6.14
CA ASN A 146 -3.13 -35.50 6.89
C ASN A 146 -3.77 -34.24 6.29
N SER A 147 -2.95 -33.28 5.85
CA SER A 147 -3.44 -32.04 5.22
C SER A 147 -4.15 -32.31 3.90
N LEU A 148 -3.67 -33.29 3.12
CA LEU A 148 -4.28 -33.71 1.86
C LEU A 148 -5.56 -34.52 2.07
N GLN A 149 -5.59 -35.39 3.09
CA GLN A 149 -6.83 -36.09 3.48
C GLN A 149 -7.90 -35.09 3.90
N PHE A 150 -7.55 -34.13 4.77
CA PHE A 150 -8.44 -33.06 5.17
C PHE A 150 -8.95 -32.25 3.98
N ALA A 151 -8.06 -31.85 3.08
CA ALA A 151 -8.46 -31.09 1.89
C ALA A 151 -9.42 -31.88 0.98
N LYS A 152 -9.18 -33.18 0.80
CA LYS A 152 -10.07 -34.06 0.04
C LYS A 152 -11.46 -34.12 0.68
N GLU A 153 -11.53 -34.32 2.00
CA GLU A 153 -12.80 -34.40 2.73
C GLU A 153 -13.62 -33.11 2.59
N ILE A 154 -12.99 -31.97 2.85
CA ILE A 154 -13.65 -30.65 2.77
C ILE A 154 -14.13 -30.36 1.35
N LEU A 155 -13.29 -30.59 0.33
CA LEU A 155 -13.68 -30.35 -1.06
C LEU A 155 -14.78 -31.31 -1.54
N THR A 156 -14.79 -32.54 -1.05
CA THR A 156 -15.86 -33.52 -1.36
C THR A 156 -17.19 -33.09 -0.74
N LYS A 157 -17.19 -32.64 0.52
CA LYS A 157 -18.37 -32.10 1.19
C LYS A 157 -18.92 -30.86 0.47
N ALA A 158 -18.03 -29.96 0.06
CA ALA A 158 -18.41 -28.77 -0.70
C ALA A 158 -19.03 -29.13 -2.06
N ALA A 159 -18.47 -30.12 -2.76
CA ALA A 159 -19.00 -30.61 -4.04
C ALA A 159 -20.38 -31.29 -3.90
N ASN A 160 -20.65 -31.91 -2.75
CA ASN A 160 -21.93 -32.56 -2.43
C ASN A 160 -22.99 -31.60 -1.87
N ASN A 161 -22.76 -30.28 -1.90
CA ASN A 161 -23.64 -29.24 -1.33
C ASN A 161 -23.89 -29.37 0.19
N GLU A 162 -22.97 -29.98 0.94
CA GLU A 162 -22.99 -29.99 2.42
C GLU A 162 -22.43 -28.66 2.99
N LEU A 163 -22.95 -27.54 2.45
CA LEU A 163 -22.42 -26.20 2.66
C LEU A 163 -22.79 -25.60 4.02
N GLU A 164 -23.87 -26.05 4.65
CA GLU A 164 -24.33 -25.51 5.94
C GLU A 164 -23.38 -25.83 7.11
N THR A 165 -22.56 -26.86 6.97
CA THR A 165 -21.60 -27.30 7.99
C THR A 165 -20.14 -27.00 7.62
N THR A 166 -19.90 -26.38 6.46
CA THR A 166 -18.56 -26.26 5.90
C THR A 166 -18.03 -24.82 5.99
N ASP A 167 -16.94 -24.63 6.72
CA ASP A 167 -16.24 -23.35 6.83
C ASP A 167 -15.52 -23.00 5.51
N TRP A 168 -15.87 -21.85 4.92
CA TRP A 168 -15.28 -21.35 3.68
C TRP A 168 -13.77 -21.07 3.78
N LEU A 169 -13.24 -20.81 4.98
CA LEU A 169 -11.79 -20.73 5.19
C LEU A 169 -11.13 -22.07 4.88
N ASN A 170 -11.71 -23.17 5.38
CA ASN A 170 -11.19 -24.51 5.14
C ASN A 170 -11.29 -24.91 3.67
N VAL A 171 -12.39 -24.55 2.99
CA VAL A 171 -12.55 -24.76 1.54
C VAL A 171 -11.46 -24.00 0.77
N SER A 172 -11.25 -22.72 1.09
CA SER A 172 -10.23 -21.89 0.45
C SER A 172 -8.83 -22.45 0.65
N CYS A 173 -8.47 -22.81 1.88
CA CYS A 173 -7.17 -23.41 2.20
C CYS A 173 -6.96 -24.76 1.50
N SER A 174 -7.99 -25.59 1.43
CA SER A 174 -7.96 -26.90 0.76
C SER A 174 -7.78 -26.74 -0.75
N LEU A 175 -8.46 -25.77 -1.36
CA LEU A 175 -8.30 -25.45 -2.77
C LEU A 175 -6.89 -24.93 -3.08
N ALA A 176 -6.36 -24.05 -2.23
CA ALA A 176 -5.00 -23.53 -2.36
C ALA A 176 -3.95 -24.65 -2.22
N LEU A 177 -4.13 -25.57 -1.26
CA LEU A 177 -3.26 -26.73 -1.09
C LEU A 177 -3.26 -27.64 -2.33
N ALA A 178 -4.44 -27.92 -2.89
CA ALA A 178 -4.57 -28.80 -4.05
C ALA A 178 -4.04 -28.19 -5.36
N THR A 179 -4.17 -26.86 -5.53
CA THR A 179 -3.89 -26.19 -6.81
C THR A 179 -2.61 -25.35 -6.81
N GLY A 180 -2.05 -25.03 -5.65
CA GLY A 180 -0.94 -24.09 -5.49
C GLY A 180 -1.27 -22.64 -5.85
N ARG A 181 -2.55 -22.28 -5.95
CA ARG A 181 -3.00 -20.91 -6.26
C ARG A 181 -3.01 -20.04 -5.01
N ARG A 182 -2.77 -18.74 -5.24
CA ARG A 182 -2.87 -17.68 -4.21
C ARG A 182 -4.28 -17.13 -4.16
#